data_AF-A0A819IS91-F1
#
_entry.id   AF-A0A819IS91-F1
#
_cell.length_a   1.000
_cell.length_b   1.000
_cell.length_c   1.000
_cell.angle_alpha   90.00
_cell.angle_beta   90.00
_cell.angle_gamma   90.00
#
_symmetry.space_group_name_H-M   'P 1'
#
loop_
_entity.id
_entity.type
_entity.pdbx_description
1 polymer ?
#
loop_
_entity_poly.entity_id
_entity_poly.type
_entity_poly.pdbx_seq_one_letter_code
_entity_poly.pdbx_strand_id
1 'polypeptide(L)'
;MDFSSGKYNTILLRSVIMIIIILISFYIMKIKFVPSINVIISKNQNIVKSQNISLGQNISSEQKMACVVYIQDRLGRLGNRMFLVASAYGLARLHSCHLYIELEIINELKSVFILDLSPLLISSSTFNSFTSNSSKSMTRISQSVVCDYITTLTRPNAIPSGTIFELVGYWQSYLHFAKYD
;
A
#
# COMPACT_ATOMS: atom_id res chain seq x y z
N MET A 1 14.91 -45.10 -52.20
CA MET A 1 15.77 -44.03 -51.66
C MET A 1 14.90 -43.16 -50.76
N ASP A 2 14.79 -43.54 -49.48
CA ASP A 2 13.94 -42.87 -48.50
C ASP A 2 14.74 -41.85 -47.69
N PHE A 3 14.70 -40.58 -48.11
CA PHE A 3 15.35 -39.46 -47.41
C PHE A 3 14.37 -38.50 -46.72
N SER A 4 13.08 -38.82 -46.67
CA SER A 4 12.04 -37.91 -46.14
C SER A 4 11.79 -38.05 -44.62
N SER A 5 12.20 -39.16 -44.00
CA SER A 5 11.93 -39.44 -42.57
C SER A 5 12.76 -38.57 -41.59
N GLY A 6 13.97 -38.16 -41.98
CA GLY A 6 14.87 -37.42 -41.08
C GLY A 6 14.47 -35.95 -40.82
N LYS A 7 13.82 -35.29 -41.78
CA LYS A 7 13.44 -33.86 -41.64
C LYS A 7 12.22 -33.66 -40.74
N TYR A 8 11.26 -34.59 -40.76
CA TYR A 8 10.10 -34.51 -39.87
C TYR A 8 10.48 -34.68 -38.40
N ASN A 9 11.39 -35.61 -38.10
CA ASN A 9 11.87 -35.84 -36.74
C ASN A 9 12.61 -34.63 -36.15
N THR A 10 13.34 -33.87 -36.97
CA THR A 10 14.06 -32.68 -36.49
C THR A 10 13.14 -31.48 -36.22
N ILE A 11 12.07 -31.32 -36.99
CA ILE A 11 11.06 -30.28 -36.74
C ILE A 11 10.26 -30.61 -35.48
N LEU A 12 9.80 -31.85 -35.34
CA LEU A 12 9.06 -32.30 -34.16
C LEU A 12 9.89 -32.15 -32.88
N LEU A 13 11.18 -32.51 -32.93
CA LEU A 13 12.11 -32.35 -31.82
C LEU A 13 12.27 -30.88 -31.40
N ARG A 14 12.36 -29.94 -32.35
CA ARG A 14 12.45 -28.51 -32.06
C ARG A 14 11.18 -27.97 -31.39
N SER A 15 10.01 -28.39 -31.86
CA SER A 15 8.73 -27.99 -31.24
C SER A 15 8.60 -28.52 -29.81
N VAL A 16 9.01 -29.77 -29.55
CA VAL A 16 8.98 -30.35 -28.20
C VAL A 16 9.94 -29.60 -27.26
N ILE A 17 11.15 -29.26 -27.72
CA ILE A 17 12.12 -28.49 -26.92
C ILE A 17 11.55 -27.12 -26.55
N MET A 18 10.89 -26.42 -27.48
CA MET A 18 10.29 -25.11 -27.20
C MET A 18 9.16 -25.19 -26.17
N ILE A 19 8.31 -26.22 -26.24
CA ILE A 19 7.25 -26.45 -25.25
C ILE A 19 7.86 -26.71 -23.86
N ILE A 20 8.93 -27.51 -23.77
CA ILE A 20 9.62 -27.77 -22.51
C ILE A 20 10.21 -26.48 -21.92
N ILE A 21 10.83 -25.62 -22.74
CA ILE A 21 11.38 -24.34 -22.27
C ILE A 21 10.28 -23.42 -21.71
N ILE A 22 9.10 -23.38 -22.37
CA ILE A 22 7.96 -22.59 -21.90
C ILE A 22 7.44 -23.12 -20.56
N LEU A 23 7.31 -24.43 -20.41
CA LEU A 23 6.87 -25.06 -19.17
C LEU A 23 7.86 -24.84 -18.01
N ILE A 24 9.16 -24.95 -18.27
CA ILE A 24 10.22 -24.66 -17.28
C ILE A 24 10.15 -23.19 -16.85
N SER A 25 9.98 -22.27 -17.79
CA SER A 25 9.87 -20.84 -17.51
C SER A 25 8.65 -20.53 -16.63
N PHE A 26 7.51 -21.16 -16.92
CA PHE A 26 6.29 -21.03 -16.12
C PHE A 26 6.47 -21.62 -14.71
N TYR A 27 7.16 -22.75 -14.59
CA TYR A 27 7.47 -23.40 -13.31
C TYR A 27 8.41 -22.57 -12.44
N ILE A 28 9.47 -21.98 -13.02
CA ILE A 28 10.39 -21.07 -12.31
C ILE A 28 9.65 -19.82 -11.84
N MET A 29 8.74 -19.28 -12.64
CA MET A 29 7.93 -18.13 -12.27
C MET A 29 7.02 -18.47 -11.07
N LYS A 30 6.41 -19.66 -11.05
CA LYS A 30 5.62 -20.17 -9.91
C LYS A 30 6.48 -20.34 -8.64
N ILE A 31 7.67 -20.94 -8.73
CA ILE A 31 8.54 -21.15 -7.54
C ILE A 31 8.97 -19.81 -6.94
N LYS A 32 9.33 -18.81 -7.76
CA LYS A 32 9.71 -17.49 -7.26
C LYS A 32 8.53 -16.70 -6.65
N PHE A 33 7.29 -17.14 -6.86
CA PHE A 33 6.06 -16.47 -6.41
C PHE A 33 5.21 -17.24 -5.40
N VAL A 34 5.74 -18.31 -4.79
CA VAL A 34 5.15 -18.88 -3.57
C VAL A 34 5.98 -18.38 -2.38
N PRO A 35 5.54 -17.37 -1.64
CA PRO A 35 6.16 -17.06 -0.37
C PRO A 35 5.81 -18.20 0.59
N SER A 36 6.76 -19.12 0.79
CA SER A 36 6.71 -20.08 1.89
C SER A 36 6.93 -19.31 3.19
N ILE A 37 5.85 -18.72 3.71
CA ILE A 37 5.85 -18.09 5.03
C ILE A 37 5.63 -19.21 6.06
N ASN A 38 6.71 -19.81 6.55
CA ASN A 38 6.67 -20.49 7.85
C ASN A 38 6.64 -19.40 8.93
N VAL A 39 5.45 -18.90 9.25
CA VAL A 39 5.27 -18.11 10.48
C VAL A 39 5.36 -19.07 11.65
N ILE A 40 6.49 -19.04 12.36
CA ILE A 40 6.53 -19.53 13.74
C ILE A 40 5.69 -18.55 14.56
N ILE A 41 4.42 -18.90 14.76
CA ILE A 41 3.51 -18.19 15.67
C ILE A 41 4.01 -18.46 17.08
N SER A 42 4.83 -17.54 17.61
CA SER A 42 5.02 -17.40 19.05
C SER A 42 3.70 -16.91 19.65
N LYS A 43 2.88 -17.84 20.14
CA LYS A 43 1.75 -17.55 21.01
C LYS A 43 2.28 -17.03 22.35
N ASN A 44 2.50 -15.72 22.46
CA ASN A 44 2.48 -15.05 23.76
C ASN A 44 1.09 -14.48 24.00
N GLN A 45 0.18 -15.38 24.42
CA GLN A 45 -1.08 -14.99 25.03
C GLN A 45 -0.81 -14.52 26.46
N ASN A 46 -0.42 -13.25 26.62
CA ASN A 46 -0.53 -12.61 27.92
C ASN A 46 -1.99 -12.17 28.12
N ILE A 47 -2.67 -13.02 28.89
CA ILE A 47 -3.97 -12.83 29.50
C ILE A 47 -3.97 -11.50 30.27
N VAL A 48 -4.61 -10.47 29.72
CA VAL A 48 -5.00 -9.28 30.50
C VAL A 48 -6.25 -9.68 31.29
N LYS A 49 -6.02 -10.08 32.54
CA LYS A 49 -7.08 -10.21 33.55
C LYS A 49 -7.73 -8.84 33.75
N SER A 50 -9.05 -8.79 33.62
CA SER A 50 -9.87 -7.67 34.07
C SER A 50 -9.66 -7.45 35.57
N GLN A 51 -9.03 -6.35 35.95
CA GLN A 51 -9.14 -5.80 37.29
C GLN A 51 -9.87 -4.46 37.21
N ASN A 52 -11.06 -4.45 37.82
CA ASN A 52 -11.77 -3.25 38.20
C ASN A 52 -10.87 -2.45 39.13
N ILE A 53 -10.34 -1.32 38.65
CA ILE A 53 -9.80 -0.26 39.50
C ILE A 53 -10.39 1.05 38.99
N SER A 54 -11.42 1.51 39.67
CA SER A 54 -11.83 2.91 39.67
C SER A 54 -10.71 3.73 40.32
N LEU A 55 -9.95 4.48 39.52
CA LEU A 55 -9.14 5.56 40.02
C LEU A 55 -9.15 6.69 38.99
N GLY A 56 -9.86 7.77 39.33
CA GLY A 56 -9.76 9.02 38.62
C GLY A 56 -8.32 9.51 38.65
N GLN A 57 -7.69 9.53 37.49
CA GLN A 57 -6.54 10.39 37.23
C GLN A 57 -6.73 10.99 35.85
N ASN A 58 -6.80 12.32 35.85
CA ASN A 58 -6.68 13.19 34.70
C ASN A 58 -5.37 12.88 33.97
N ILE A 59 -5.41 11.94 33.04
CA ILE A 59 -4.41 11.86 31.99
C ILE A 59 -4.95 12.78 30.91
N SER A 60 -4.52 14.04 30.97
CA SER A 60 -4.42 14.86 29.76
C SER A 60 -3.55 14.06 28.80
N SER A 61 -4.18 13.20 28.00
CA SER A 61 -3.53 12.58 26.88
C SER A 61 -3.11 13.74 25.98
N GLU A 62 -1.83 14.09 26.02
CA GLU A 62 -1.19 14.71 24.89
C GLU A 62 -1.46 13.78 23.71
N GLN A 63 -2.57 14.05 23.00
CA GLN A 63 -2.85 13.48 21.69
C GLN A 63 -1.70 13.94 20.82
N LYS A 64 -0.63 13.14 20.78
CA LYS A 64 0.45 13.27 19.82
C LYS A 64 -0.23 13.31 18.46
N MET A 65 -0.27 14.49 17.86
CA MET A 65 -1.11 14.73 16.69
C MET A 65 -0.68 13.77 15.59
N ALA A 66 -1.54 12.80 15.28
CA ALA A 66 -1.29 11.84 14.21
C ALA A 66 -1.12 12.62 12.90
N CYS A 67 -0.13 12.25 12.09
CA CYS A 67 0.02 12.79 10.74
C CYS A 67 -1.19 12.40 9.87
N VAL A 68 -1.40 13.13 8.79
CA VAL A 68 -2.42 12.84 7.79
C VAL A 68 -1.77 12.72 6.42
N VAL A 69 -1.95 11.60 5.74
CA VAL A 69 -1.63 11.47 4.32
C VAL A 69 -2.86 11.90 3.52
N TYR A 70 -2.68 12.85 2.62
CA TYR A 70 -3.77 13.50 1.90
C TYR A 70 -3.62 13.31 0.38
N ILE A 71 -4.72 12.95 -0.28
CA ILE A 71 -4.85 12.94 -1.74
C ILE A 71 -5.95 13.90 -2.19
N GLN A 72 -5.55 14.91 -2.96
CA GLN A 72 -6.43 15.81 -3.71
C GLN A 72 -6.47 15.48 -5.21
N ASP A 73 -5.35 14.97 -5.72
CA ASP A 73 -5.09 14.95 -7.16
C ASP A 73 -5.97 13.92 -7.88
N ARG A 74 -6.65 14.40 -8.93
CA ARG A 74 -7.50 13.60 -9.82
C ARG A 74 -6.89 13.41 -11.19
N LEU A 75 -5.64 13.82 -11.39
CA LEU A 75 -5.01 13.72 -12.68
C LEU A 75 -4.81 12.26 -13.08
N GLY A 76 -4.73 12.05 -14.40
CA GLY A 76 -4.45 10.76 -15.03
C GLY A 76 -5.61 9.78 -15.12
N ARG A 77 -5.27 8.62 -15.67
CA ARG A 77 -6.19 7.51 -15.93
C ARG A 77 -6.49 6.73 -14.64
N LEU A 78 -7.57 5.95 -14.65
CA LEU A 78 -8.02 5.12 -13.53
C LEU A 78 -6.89 4.33 -12.85
N GLY A 79 -6.04 3.65 -13.63
CA GLY A 79 -4.92 2.87 -13.10
C GLY A 79 -3.93 3.73 -12.29
N ASN A 80 -3.67 4.96 -12.74
CA ASN A 80 -2.76 5.85 -12.04
C ASN A 80 -3.37 6.36 -10.72
N ARG A 81 -4.69 6.65 -10.71
CA ARG A 81 -5.43 7.01 -9.48
C ARG A 81 -5.44 5.87 -8.48
N MET A 82 -5.63 4.64 -8.96
CA MET A 82 -5.50 3.43 -8.14
C MET A 82 -4.09 3.32 -7.53
N PHE A 83 -3.03 3.53 -8.32
CA PHE A 83 -1.66 3.52 -7.81
C PHE A 83 -1.42 4.61 -6.75
N LEU A 84 -1.95 5.82 -6.97
CA LEU A 84 -1.87 6.92 -6.01
C LEU A 84 -2.56 6.55 -4.69
N VAL A 85 -3.77 6.01 -4.73
CA VAL A 85 -4.51 5.59 -3.53
C VAL A 85 -3.80 4.46 -2.79
N ALA A 86 -3.33 3.42 -3.50
CA ALA A 86 -2.58 2.32 -2.89
C ALA A 86 -1.28 2.81 -2.22
N SER A 87 -0.59 3.73 -2.89
CA SER A 87 0.64 4.38 -2.40
C SER A 87 0.39 5.19 -1.12
N ALA A 88 -0.64 6.03 -1.11
CA ALA A 88 -1.02 6.81 0.06
C ALA A 88 -1.46 5.92 1.24
N TYR A 89 -2.21 4.86 0.96
CA TYR A 89 -2.59 3.86 1.97
C TYR A 89 -1.35 3.19 2.58
N GLY A 90 -0.40 2.77 1.73
CA GLY A 90 0.88 2.22 2.18
C GLY A 90 1.67 3.17 3.08
N LEU A 91 1.77 4.45 2.72
CA LEU A 91 2.38 5.48 3.56
C LEU A 91 1.64 5.66 4.87
N ALA A 92 0.31 5.79 4.83
CA ALA A 92 -0.48 6.02 6.02
C ALA A 92 -0.29 4.87 7.02
N ARG A 93 -0.30 3.63 6.54
CA ARG A 93 -0.05 2.45 7.37
C ARG A 93 1.38 2.41 7.91
N LEU A 94 2.38 2.65 7.06
CA LEU A 94 3.80 2.60 7.43
C LEU A 94 4.14 3.61 8.53
N HIS A 95 3.59 4.82 8.45
CA HIS A 95 3.86 5.92 9.38
C HIS A 95 2.83 6.04 10.49
N SER A 96 1.86 5.11 10.57
CA SER A 96 0.73 5.20 11.51
C SER A 96 -0.02 6.54 11.41
N CYS A 97 -0.14 7.09 10.19
CA CYS A 97 -0.90 8.29 9.90
C CYS A 97 -2.37 7.96 9.59
N HIS A 98 -3.24 8.95 9.72
CA HIS A 98 -4.55 8.92 9.11
C HIS A 98 -4.46 9.11 7.59
N LEU A 99 -5.48 8.65 6.87
CA LEU A 99 -5.60 8.79 5.43
C LEU A 99 -6.83 9.65 5.12
N TYR A 100 -6.67 10.70 4.32
CA TYR A 100 -7.78 11.45 3.76
C TYR A 100 -7.70 11.44 2.24
N ILE A 101 -8.81 11.09 1.60
CA ILE A 101 -8.97 11.05 0.15
C ILE A 101 -10.24 11.82 -0.18
N GLU A 102 -10.19 12.69 -1.18
CA GLU A 102 -11.41 13.37 -1.65
C GLU A 102 -12.50 12.37 -2.05
N LEU A 103 -13.74 12.68 -1.67
CA LEU A 103 -14.89 11.80 -1.85
C LEU A 103 -15.11 11.41 -3.31
N GLU A 104 -14.81 12.31 -4.24
CA GLU A 104 -14.97 12.08 -5.67
C GLU A 104 -14.02 11.00 -6.20
N ILE A 105 -12.77 10.95 -5.70
CA ILE A 105 -11.80 9.90 -6.02
C ILE A 105 -12.27 8.55 -5.45
N ILE A 106 -12.76 8.56 -4.21
CA ILE A 106 -13.30 7.36 -3.56
C ILE A 106 -14.47 6.81 -4.37
N ASN A 107 -15.41 7.66 -4.77
CA ASN A 107 -16.61 7.25 -5.50
C ASN A 107 -16.27 6.67 -6.87
N GLU A 108 -15.36 7.32 -7.61
CA GLU A 108 -14.88 6.80 -8.89
C GLU A 108 -14.25 5.41 -8.73
N LEU A 109 -13.32 5.26 -7.78
CA LEU A 109 -12.64 3.97 -7.59
C LEU A 109 -13.59 2.88 -7.07
N LYS A 110 -14.53 3.21 -6.17
CA LYS A 110 -15.55 2.26 -5.68
C LYS A 110 -16.48 1.74 -6.77
N SER A 111 -16.63 2.47 -7.87
CA SER A 111 -17.43 2.00 -9.01
C SER A 111 -16.77 0.83 -9.76
N VAL A 112 -15.46 0.62 -9.58
CA VAL A 112 -14.68 -0.40 -10.28
C VAL A 112 -14.03 -1.41 -9.32
N PHE A 113 -13.65 -0.97 -8.11
CA PHE A 113 -12.86 -1.75 -7.15
C PHE A 113 -13.55 -1.86 -5.80
N ILE A 114 -13.29 -2.98 -5.10
CA ILE A 114 -13.61 -3.12 -3.69
C ILE A 114 -12.50 -2.45 -2.89
N LEU A 115 -12.82 -1.37 -2.17
CA LEU A 115 -11.87 -0.62 -1.36
C LEU A 115 -12.16 -0.84 0.13
N ASP A 116 -11.20 -1.40 0.85
CA ASP A 116 -11.21 -1.42 2.31
C ASP A 116 -10.14 -0.48 2.87
N LEU A 117 -10.58 0.72 3.25
CA LEU A 117 -9.73 1.80 3.79
C LEU A 117 -10.07 2.12 5.25
N SER A 118 -11.01 1.37 5.83
CA SER A 118 -11.69 1.65 7.10
C SER A 118 -10.78 1.93 8.31
N PRO A 119 -9.65 1.23 8.52
CA PRO A 119 -8.84 1.46 9.72
C PRO A 119 -8.07 2.79 9.71
N LEU A 120 -7.87 3.41 8.54
CA LEU A 120 -7.04 4.61 8.40
C LEU A 120 -7.81 5.83 7.88
N LEU A 121 -8.90 5.61 7.14
CA LEU A 121 -9.65 6.66 6.46
C LEU A 121 -10.39 7.56 7.45
N ILE A 122 -10.12 8.86 7.38
CA ILE A 122 -10.84 9.89 8.16
C ILE A 122 -11.89 10.60 7.31
N SER A 123 -12.93 11.10 7.99
CA SER A 123 -14.00 11.87 7.35
C SER A 123 -13.55 13.28 6.94
N SER A 124 -14.26 13.90 6.00
CA SER A 124 -14.01 15.30 5.60
C SER A 124 -14.15 16.26 6.79
N SER A 125 -15.12 16.05 7.67
CA SER A 125 -15.27 16.84 8.91
C SER A 125 -14.05 16.71 9.84
N THR A 126 -13.51 15.50 9.99
CA THR A 126 -12.30 15.28 10.79
C THR A 126 -11.09 15.95 10.14
N PHE A 127 -10.94 15.82 8.82
CA PHE A 127 -9.86 16.47 8.07
C PHE A 127 -9.92 18.00 8.20
N ASN A 128 -11.10 18.59 8.02
CA ASN A 128 -11.28 20.04 8.15
C ASN A 128 -10.97 20.54 9.56
N SER A 129 -11.22 19.74 10.60
CA SER A 129 -10.85 20.11 11.96
C SER A 129 -9.33 20.23 12.17
N PHE A 130 -8.52 19.48 11.40
CA PHE A 130 -7.06 19.58 11.42
C PHE A 130 -6.53 20.81 10.66
N THR A 131 -7.28 21.32 9.69
CA THR A 131 -6.88 22.48 8.88
C THR A 131 -7.40 23.82 9.41
N SER A 132 -8.58 23.85 10.03
CA SER A 132 -9.28 25.10 10.37
C SER A 132 -9.04 25.63 11.79
N ASN A 133 -8.54 24.81 12.73
CA ASN A 133 -8.36 25.23 14.12
C ASN A 133 -6.97 25.87 14.36
N SER A 134 -6.95 27.18 14.58
CA SER A 134 -5.73 28.00 14.69
C SER A 134 -4.81 27.67 15.89
N SER A 135 -5.29 26.95 16.90
CA SER A 135 -4.51 26.61 18.10
C SER A 135 -3.56 25.42 17.91
N LYS A 136 -3.80 24.57 16.90
CA LYS A 136 -2.96 23.41 16.55
C LYS A 136 -3.04 23.11 15.05
N SER A 137 -2.80 24.12 14.22
CA SER A 137 -2.77 23.94 12.76
C SER A 137 -1.63 22.99 12.38
N MET A 138 -1.97 21.94 11.62
CA MET A 138 -0.96 21.03 11.08
C MET A 138 -0.18 21.69 9.94
N THR A 139 1.12 21.44 9.88
CA THR A 139 1.94 21.92 8.76
C THR A 139 1.62 21.10 7.51
N ARG A 140 1.14 21.75 6.45
CA ARG A 140 0.96 21.10 5.14
C ARG A 140 2.31 20.98 4.45
N ILE A 141 2.68 19.77 4.07
CA ILE A 141 3.87 19.44 3.29
C ILE A 141 3.38 18.77 2.02
N SER A 142 3.60 19.41 0.87
CA SER A 142 3.21 18.85 -0.41
C SER A 142 4.42 18.26 -1.10
N GLN A 143 4.35 16.98 -1.43
CA GLN A 143 5.39 16.29 -2.18
C GLN A 143 4.81 15.82 -3.51
N SER A 144 5.27 16.45 -4.59
CA SER A 144 5.01 15.95 -5.94
C SER A 144 5.96 14.80 -6.25
N VAL A 145 5.40 13.66 -6.60
CA VAL A 145 6.13 12.45 -6.99
C VAL A 145 5.59 12.02 -8.34
N VAL A 146 6.39 12.22 -9.39
CA VAL A 146 6.01 11.84 -10.75
C VAL A 146 6.84 10.64 -11.16
N CYS A 147 6.26 9.45 -11.04
CA CYS A 147 6.83 8.19 -11.53
C CYS A 147 8.19 7.79 -10.91
N ASP A 148 8.53 8.30 -9.72
CA ASP A 148 9.80 8.02 -9.06
C ASP A 148 9.63 7.30 -7.73
N TYR A 149 10.53 6.38 -7.41
CA TYR A 149 10.56 5.74 -6.10
C TYR A 149 11.37 6.55 -5.08
N ILE A 150 10.67 7.26 -4.18
CA ILE A 150 11.31 8.02 -3.10
C ILE A 150 11.59 7.12 -1.88
N THR A 151 12.79 6.56 -1.84
CA THR A 151 13.25 5.70 -0.73
C THR A 151 13.15 6.36 0.65
N THR A 152 13.36 7.68 0.72
CA THR A 152 13.34 8.40 2.00
C THR A 152 11.96 8.37 2.67
N LEU A 153 10.88 8.34 1.89
CA LEU A 153 9.50 8.25 2.41
C LEU A 153 9.16 6.86 2.97
N THR A 154 9.97 5.84 2.67
CA THR A 154 9.77 4.48 3.21
C THR A 154 10.52 4.22 4.52
N ARG A 155 11.30 5.20 4.99
CA ARG A 155 11.98 5.10 6.29
C ARG A 155 11.00 5.34 7.43
N PRO A 156 11.11 4.65 8.58
CA PRO A 156 10.29 4.97 9.75
C PRO A 156 10.37 6.45 10.11
N ASN A 157 9.24 7.07 10.47
CA ASN A 157 9.13 8.47 10.87
C ASN A 157 9.56 9.50 9.79
N ALA A 158 9.55 9.13 8.50
CA ALA A 158 9.83 10.09 7.43
C ALA A 158 8.75 11.18 7.31
N ILE A 159 7.52 10.89 7.76
CA ILE A 159 6.43 11.87 7.89
C ILE A 159 6.35 12.33 9.35
N PRO A 160 6.65 13.60 9.66
CA PRO A 160 6.59 14.10 11.03
C PRO A 160 5.16 14.12 11.58
N SER A 161 5.00 13.91 12.88
CA SER A 161 3.71 14.11 13.56
C SER A 161 3.23 15.56 13.41
N GLY A 162 1.91 15.77 13.38
CA GLY A 162 1.32 17.10 13.19
C GLY A 162 1.47 17.68 11.78
N THR A 163 1.69 16.82 10.77
CA THR A 163 1.78 17.24 9.36
C THR A 163 0.63 16.68 8.53
N ILE A 164 0.21 17.47 7.54
CA ILE A 164 -0.63 17.02 6.43
C ILE A 164 0.30 16.80 5.25
N PHE A 165 0.61 15.55 4.96
CA PHE A 165 1.46 15.13 3.86
C PHE A 165 0.62 14.91 2.61
N GLU A 166 0.63 15.88 1.72
CA GLU A 166 -0.10 15.83 0.46
C GLU A 166 0.73 15.10 -0.60
N LEU A 167 0.14 14.04 -1.16
CA LEU A 167 0.73 13.27 -2.24
C LEU A 167 0.13 13.73 -3.57
N VAL A 168 1.00 14.24 -4.45
CA VAL A 168 0.64 14.71 -5.81
C VAL A 168 1.37 13.84 -6.84
N GLY A 169 0.70 13.47 -7.93
CA GLY A 169 1.27 12.59 -8.97
C GLY A 169 1.12 11.09 -8.70
N TYR A 170 1.99 10.25 -9.27
CA TYR A 170 1.91 8.79 -9.14
C TYR A 170 3.20 8.22 -8.60
N TRP A 171 3.06 7.38 -7.58
CA TRP A 171 4.18 6.73 -6.93
C TRP A 171 4.22 5.23 -7.27
N GLN A 172 5.38 4.71 -7.70
CA GLN A 172 5.56 3.30 -8.07
C GLN A 172 5.93 2.41 -6.88
N SER A 173 5.33 2.62 -5.70
CA SER A 173 5.70 1.91 -4.48
C SER A 173 4.88 0.65 -4.20
N TYR A 174 3.94 0.27 -5.07
CA TYR A 174 3.05 -0.87 -4.82
C TYR A 174 3.84 -2.17 -4.51
N LEU A 175 4.98 -2.39 -5.17
CA LEU A 175 5.85 -3.54 -4.92
C LEU A 175 6.49 -3.53 -3.52
N HIS A 176 6.70 -2.34 -2.94
CA HIS A 176 7.26 -2.21 -1.61
C HIS A 176 6.24 -2.51 -0.51
N PHE A 177 4.96 -2.26 -0.77
CA PHE A 177 3.90 -2.48 0.21
C PHE A 177 3.23 -3.86 0.12
N ALA A 178 3.54 -4.66 -0.90
CA ALA A 178 3.05 -6.04 -1.05
C ALA A 178 3.43 -6.99 0.11
N LYS A 179 4.33 -6.57 1.02
CA LYS A 179 4.73 -7.34 2.21
C LYS A 179 3.86 -7.08 3.45
N TYR A 180 2.86 -6.19 3.36
CA TYR A 180 2.02 -5.84 4.51
C TYR A 180 0.65 -6.56 4.52
N ASP A 181 0.46 -7.57 3.67
CA ASP A 181 -0.68 -8.49 3.72
C ASP A 181 -0.55 -9.52 4.84
#